data_AF-A0A7W0TIA5-F1
#
_entry.id   AF-A0A7W0TIA5-F1
#
_cell.length_a   1.000
_cell.length_b   1.000
_cell.length_c   1.000
_cell.angle_alpha   90.00
_cell.angle_beta   90.00
_cell.angle_gamma   90.00
#
_symmetry.space_group_name_H-M   'P 1'
#
loop_
_entity.id
_entity.type
_entity.pdbx_description
1 polymer ?
#
loop_
_entity_poly.entity_id
_entity_poly.type
_entity_poly.pdbx_seq_one_letter_code
_entity_poly.pdbx_strand_id
1 'polypeptide(L)'
;MSQPEFTEEELRQLEAEMERISVDDVLIQTTVTLLNLAARKAGLGGAPGEDQAAPTADWEQVRQAIEGARALLPLLESRHAAQLAPVRDTLSRLQMVYAQQAGVGPSPAPAPGAAPAPEPVKPEGPGAAQSSGRLWIPGQ
;
A
#
# COMPACT_ATOMS: atom_id res chain seq x y z
N MET A 1 12.41 19.08 35.60
CA MET A 1 12.97 19.74 34.40
C MET A 1 12.13 20.97 34.16
N SER A 2 12.72 22.17 34.22
CA SER A 2 11.99 23.40 33.89
C SER A 2 11.82 23.46 32.37
N GLN A 3 10.59 23.63 31.89
CA GLN A 3 10.36 23.92 30.46
C GLN A 3 10.95 25.31 30.16
N PRO A 4 11.59 25.50 29.00
CA PRO A 4 11.99 26.83 28.58
C PRO A 4 10.74 27.69 28.41
N GLU A 5 10.69 28.84 29.10
CA GLU A 5 9.67 29.86 28.87
C GLU A 5 10.09 30.67 27.65
N PHE A 6 9.27 30.65 26.60
CA PHE A 6 9.50 31.46 25.40
C PHE A 6 9.36 32.94 25.71
N THR A 7 10.19 33.77 25.10
CA THR A 7 10.06 35.23 25.17
C THR A 7 8.87 35.73 24.34
N GLU A 8 8.39 36.94 24.62
CA GLU A 8 7.26 37.55 23.90
C GLU A 8 7.56 37.79 22.40
N GLU A 9 8.83 37.99 22.05
CA GLU A 9 9.24 38.10 20.65
C GLU A 9 9.25 36.73 19.95
N GLU A 10 9.75 35.68 20.62
CA GLU A 10 9.72 34.31 20.11
C GLU A 10 8.27 33.79 19.96
N LEU A 11 7.38 34.14 20.90
CA LEU A 11 5.95 33.79 20.80
C LEU A 11 5.30 34.41 19.55
N ARG A 12 5.56 35.70 19.28
CA ARG A 12 5.04 36.37 18.08
C ARG A 12 5.61 35.79 16.79
N GLN A 13 6.89 35.38 16.80
CA GLN A 13 7.49 34.70 15.65
C GLN A 13 6.85 33.33 15.41
N LEU A 14 6.64 32.54 16.47
CA LEU A 14 5.98 31.24 16.39
C LEU A 14 4.55 31.36 15.88
N GLU A 15 3.77 32.34 16.36
CA GLU A 15 2.41 32.61 15.86
C GLU A 15 2.41 32.92 14.36
N ALA A 16 3.34 33.77 13.89
CA ALA A 16 3.47 34.10 12.49
C ALA A 16 3.91 32.90 11.62
N GLU A 17 4.70 31.97 12.17
CA GLU A 17 5.02 30.71 11.50
C GLU A 17 3.81 29.77 11.42
N MET A 18 3.05 29.64 12.52
CA MET A 18 1.83 28.85 12.55
C MET A 18 0.78 29.35 11.56
N GLU A 19 0.67 30.66 11.36
CA GLU A 19 -0.23 31.25 10.36
C GLU A 19 0.14 30.88 8.91
N ARG A 20 1.43 30.62 8.64
CA ARG A 20 1.92 30.25 7.30
C ARG A 20 1.73 28.77 6.98
N ILE A 21 1.77 27.90 7.97
CA ILE A 21 1.71 26.44 7.77
C ILE A 21 0.26 26.04 7.53
N SER A 22 -0.01 25.44 6.36
CA SER A 22 -1.33 24.90 6.09
C SER A 22 -1.49 23.47 6.62
N VAL A 23 -2.71 23.11 7.03
CA VAL A 23 -3.04 21.74 7.41
C VAL A 23 -2.84 20.78 6.24
N ASP A 24 -3.14 21.22 5.01
CA ASP A 24 -2.96 20.43 3.80
C ASP A 24 -1.49 20.03 3.61
N ASP A 25 -0.55 20.97 3.79
CA ASP A 25 0.89 20.70 3.66
C ASP A 25 1.37 19.66 4.68
N VAL A 26 0.91 19.78 5.93
CA VAL A 26 1.25 18.83 7.00
C VAL A 26 0.70 17.43 6.68
N LEU A 27 -0.54 17.35 6.21
CA LEU A 27 -1.17 16.08 5.83
C LEU A 27 -0.51 15.44 4.60
N ILE A 28 -0.12 16.24 3.60
CA ILE A 28 0.64 15.77 2.43
C ILE A 28 2.00 15.22 2.88
N GLN A 29 2.76 15.99 3.66
CA GLN A 29 4.06 15.58 4.17
C GLN A 29 3.95 14.32 5.02
N THR A 30 2.93 14.23 5.87
CA THR A 30 2.66 13.04 6.70
C THR A 30 2.37 11.83 5.82
N THR A 31 1.53 11.97 4.80
CA THR A 31 1.20 10.89 3.87
C THR A 31 2.44 10.39 3.14
N VAL A 32 3.27 11.29 2.60
CA VAL A 32 4.54 10.95 1.96
C VAL A 32 5.48 10.22 2.93
N THR A 33 5.57 10.70 4.17
CA THR A 33 6.40 10.08 5.21
C THR A 33 5.93 8.66 5.53
N LEU A 34 4.61 8.43 5.66
CA LEU A 34 4.03 7.11 5.88
C LEU A 34 4.38 6.15 4.74
N LEU A 35 4.23 6.57 3.48
CA LEU A 35 4.54 5.72 2.33
C LEU A 35 6.03 5.39 2.22
N ASN A 36 6.91 6.36 2.47
CA ASN A 36 8.35 6.14 2.49
C ASN A 36 8.77 5.18 3.62
N LEU A 37 8.16 5.32 4.80
CA LEU A 37 8.39 4.41 5.91
C LEU A 37 7.87 3.00 5.59
N ALA A 38 6.69 2.88 4.98
CA ALA A 38 6.14 1.61 4.55
C ALA A 38 7.06 0.88 3.56
N ALA A 39 7.62 1.60 2.58
CA ALA A 39 8.57 1.03 1.63
C ALA A 39 9.83 0.47 2.33
N ARG A 40 10.38 1.20 3.30
CA ARG A 40 11.51 0.72 4.11
C ARG A 40 11.12 -0.51 4.95
N LYS A 41 9.95 -0.50 5.58
CA LYS A 41 9.43 -1.61 6.40
C LYS A 41 9.09 -2.85 5.58
N ALA A 42 8.74 -2.67 4.30
CA ALA A 42 8.53 -3.75 3.34
C ALA A 42 9.84 -4.31 2.76
N GLY A 43 11.00 -3.78 3.14
CA GLY A 43 12.30 -4.18 2.58
C GLY A 43 12.58 -3.63 1.18
N LEU A 44 11.78 -2.67 0.69
CA LEU A 44 11.93 -2.05 -0.63
C LEU A 44 12.88 -0.83 -0.63
N GLY A 45 13.37 -0.43 0.55
CA GLY A 45 14.07 0.85 0.77
C GLY A 45 15.58 0.78 0.99
N GLY A 46 16.24 -0.34 0.70
CA GLY A 46 17.71 -0.45 0.80
C GLY A 46 18.42 0.10 -0.44
N ALA A 47 19.56 0.79 -0.24
CA ALA A 47 20.43 1.13 -1.36
C ALA A 47 21.08 -0.16 -1.93
N PRO A 48 21.25 -0.28 -3.26
CA PRO A 48 21.97 -1.41 -3.84
C PRO A 48 23.39 -1.49 -3.26
N GLY A 49 23.74 -2.60 -2.60
CA GLY A 49 25.09 -2.83 -2.06
C GLY A 49 25.25 -2.62 -0.55
N GLU A 50 24.18 -2.32 0.19
CA GLU A 50 24.21 -2.39 1.65
C GLU A 50 23.93 -3.83 2.12
N ASP A 51 24.98 -4.58 2.47
CA ASP A 51 24.94 -5.89 3.16
C ASP A 51 24.47 -5.77 4.63
N GLN A 52 23.54 -4.86 4.90
CA GLN A 52 22.78 -4.88 6.14
C GLN A 52 21.61 -5.80 5.84
N ALA A 53 21.64 -7.02 6.39
CA ALA A 53 20.52 -7.97 6.32
C ALA A 53 19.22 -7.17 6.41
N ALA A 54 18.50 -7.06 5.30
CA ALA A 54 17.32 -6.22 5.23
C ALA A 54 16.46 -6.63 6.43
N PRO A 55 16.15 -5.71 7.37
CA PRO A 55 15.39 -6.10 8.55
C PRO A 55 14.15 -6.83 8.08
N THR A 56 13.87 -7.99 8.69
CA THR A 56 12.69 -8.81 8.37
C THR A 56 11.50 -7.88 8.21
N ALA A 57 10.83 -7.96 7.06
CA ALA A 57 9.78 -7.02 6.72
C ALA A 57 8.70 -6.99 7.82
N ASP A 58 8.38 -5.79 8.30
CA ASP A 58 7.35 -5.57 9.33
C ASP A 58 6.02 -5.30 8.64
N TRP A 59 5.33 -6.38 8.28
CA TRP A 59 4.10 -6.30 7.51
C TRP A 59 2.93 -5.68 8.28
N GLU A 60 2.94 -5.71 9.61
CA GLU A 60 1.91 -5.03 10.40
C GLU A 60 2.10 -3.51 10.33
N GLN A 61 3.34 -3.01 10.43
CA GLN A 61 3.62 -1.59 10.21
C GLN A 61 3.35 -1.15 8.76
N VAL A 62 3.63 -2.01 7.77
CA VAL A 62 3.27 -1.74 6.36
C VAL A 62 1.76 -1.60 6.20
N ARG A 63 0.98 -2.53 6.77
CA ARG A 63 -0.49 -2.48 6.76
C ARG A 63 -0.99 -1.17 7.40
N GLN A 64 -0.48 -0.83 8.58
CA GLN A 64 -0.86 0.39 9.29
C GLN A 64 -0.57 1.66 8.46
N ALA A 65 0.59 1.73 7.82
CA ALA A 65 0.95 2.86 6.97
C ALA A 65 0.08 2.97 5.71
N ILE A 66 -0.25 1.84 5.07
CA ILE A 66 -1.19 1.79 3.92
C ILE A 66 -2.56 2.29 4.34
N GLU A 67 -3.12 1.79 5.45
CA GLU A 67 -4.45 2.20 5.92
C GLU A 67 -4.47 3.68 6.34
N GLY A 68 -3.41 4.16 7.00
CA GLY A 68 -3.24 5.58 7.33
C GLY A 68 -3.24 6.46 6.07
N ALA A 69 -2.44 6.11 5.07
CA ALA A 69 -2.38 6.86 3.80
C ALA A 69 -3.73 6.84 3.06
N ARG A 70 -4.44 5.70 3.04
CA ARG A 70 -5.78 5.58 2.44
C ARG A 70 -6.81 6.46 3.13
N ALA A 71 -6.72 6.63 4.45
CA ALA A 71 -7.63 7.49 5.20
C ALA A 71 -7.35 8.98 4.95
N LEU A 72 -6.09 9.36 4.74
CA LEU A 72 -5.69 10.76 4.51
C LEU A 72 -5.94 11.23 3.07
N LEU A 73 -5.75 10.36 2.07
CA LEU A 73 -5.85 10.75 0.66
C LEU A 73 -7.17 11.46 0.28
N PRO A 74 -8.37 10.95 0.66
CA PRO A 74 -9.63 11.61 0.29
C PRO A 74 -9.76 13.04 0.82
N LEU A 75 -9.11 13.35 1.95
CA LEU A 75 -9.12 14.69 2.53
C LEU A 75 -8.33 15.68 1.65
N LEU A 76 -7.24 15.21 1.04
CA LEU A 76 -6.32 16.01 0.23
C LEU A 76 -6.76 16.12 -1.24
N GLU A 77 -7.48 15.13 -1.77
CA GLU A 77 -7.82 15.04 -3.19
C GLU A 77 -8.71 16.18 -3.69
N SER A 78 -9.61 16.69 -2.85
CA SER A 78 -10.53 17.77 -3.24
C SER A 78 -9.82 19.03 -3.74
N ARG A 79 -8.59 19.28 -3.28
CA ARG A 79 -7.80 20.49 -3.58
C ARG A 79 -6.50 20.20 -4.32
N HIS A 80 -5.92 19.01 -4.12
CA HIS A 80 -4.56 18.68 -4.57
C HIS A 80 -4.49 17.46 -5.50
N ALA A 81 -5.61 17.02 -6.09
CA ALA A 81 -5.70 15.78 -6.88
C ALA A 81 -4.55 15.58 -7.89
N ALA A 82 -4.16 16.62 -8.62
CA ALA A 82 -3.08 16.54 -9.62
C ALA A 82 -1.71 16.28 -8.99
N GLN A 83 -1.43 16.90 -7.84
CA GLN A 83 -0.15 16.79 -7.13
C GLN A 83 -0.02 15.42 -6.42
N LEU A 84 -1.15 14.78 -6.11
CA LEU A 84 -1.20 13.49 -5.42
C LEU A 84 -1.03 12.28 -6.33
N ALA A 85 -0.88 12.46 -7.65
CA ALA A 85 -0.73 11.32 -8.57
C ALA A 85 0.45 10.39 -8.19
N PRO A 86 1.67 10.89 -7.90
CA PRO A 86 2.78 10.03 -7.47
C PRO A 86 2.54 9.34 -6.12
N VAL A 87 1.78 10.00 -5.22
CA VAL A 87 1.41 9.45 -3.91
C VAL A 87 0.47 8.26 -4.08
N ARG A 88 -0.56 8.39 -4.93
CA ARG A 88 -1.45 7.28 -5.29
C ARG A 88 -0.70 6.12 -5.94
N ASP A 89 0.17 6.40 -6.90
CA ASP A 89 0.96 5.37 -7.58
C ASP A 89 1.82 4.58 -6.58
N THR A 90 2.46 5.28 -5.64
CA THR A 90 3.27 4.68 -4.59
C THR A 90 2.42 3.82 -3.65
N LEU A 91 1.26 4.32 -3.23
CA LEU A 91 0.31 3.56 -2.42
C LEU A 91 -0.15 2.29 -3.13
N SER A 92 -0.53 2.37 -4.41
CA SER A 92 -0.95 1.21 -5.20
C SER A 92 0.16 0.16 -5.31
N ARG A 93 1.42 0.58 -5.53
CA ARG A 93 2.57 -0.34 -5.53
C ARG A 93 2.75 -1.04 -4.18
N LEU A 94 2.67 -0.31 -3.08
CA LEU A 94 2.77 -0.86 -1.73
C LEU A 94 1.63 -1.85 -1.44
N GLN A 95 0.40 -1.53 -1.84
CA GLN A 95 -0.74 -2.44 -1.71
C GLN A 95 -0.55 -3.74 -2.48
N MET A 96 -0.02 -3.68 -3.71
CA MET A 96 0.29 -4.88 -4.50
C MET A 96 1.36 -5.75 -3.83
N VAL A 97 2.43 -5.15 -3.30
CA VAL A 97 3.49 -5.88 -2.59
C VAL A 97 2.93 -6.51 -1.31
N TYR A 98 2.16 -5.75 -0.53
CA TYR A 98 1.52 -6.25 0.69
C TYR A 98 0.57 -7.42 0.40
N ALA A 99 -0.26 -7.31 -0.63
CA ALA A 99 -1.20 -8.37 -1.02
C ALA A 99 -0.50 -9.66 -1.46
N GLN A 100 0.63 -9.55 -2.19
CA GLN A 100 1.44 -10.71 -2.57
C GLN A 100 1.98 -11.45 -1.35
N GLN A 101 2.41 -10.73 -0.32
CA GLN A 101 2.84 -11.35 0.93
C GLN A 101 1.66 -11.92 1.73
N ALA A 102 0.54 -11.19 1.84
CA ALA A 102 -0.63 -11.62 2.60
C ALA A 102 -1.28 -12.89 2.00
N GLY A 103 -1.21 -13.07 0.67
CA GLY A 103 -1.64 -14.28 -0.02
C GLY A 103 -0.72 -15.50 0.18
N VAL A 104 0.46 -15.32 0.76
CA VAL A 104 1.42 -16.39 1.11
C VAL A 104 1.24 -16.84 2.58
N GLY A 105 0.42 -16.13 3.37
CA GLY A 105 0.00 -16.57 4.70
C GLY A 105 -1.17 -17.57 4.65
N PRO A 106 -1.41 -18.35 5.73
CA PRO A 106 -2.55 -19.25 5.77
C PRO A 106 -3.82 -18.45 5.53
N SER A 107 -4.55 -18.82 4.47
CA SER A 107 -5.85 -18.24 4.12
C SER A 107 -6.68 -18.11 5.40
N PRO A 108 -7.28 -16.94 5.70
CA PRO A 108 -8.20 -16.84 6.82
C PRO A 108 -9.27 -17.92 6.62
N ALA A 109 -9.39 -18.80 7.62
CA ALA A 109 -10.46 -19.78 7.63
C ALA A 109 -11.79 -19.04 7.48
N PRO A 110 -12.72 -19.51 6.63
CA PRO A 110 -14.02 -18.87 6.48
C PRO A 110 -14.68 -18.77 7.86
N ALA A 111 -15.19 -17.58 8.17
CA ALA A 111 -15.91 -17.34 9.42
C ALA A 111 -17.03 -18.39 9.58
N PRO A 112 -17.23 -18.97 10.78
CA PRO A 112 -18.30 -19.92 11.01
C PRO A 112 -19.64 -19.19 10.85
N GLY A 113 -20.30 -19.39 9.71
CA GLY A 113 -21.58 -18.74 9.38
C GLY A 113 -21.74 -18.29 7.93
N ALA A 114 -20.68 -18.29 7.12
CA ALA A 114 -20.83 -18.10 5.67
C ALA A 114 -21.32 -19.42 5.04
N ALA A 115 -22.58 -19.44 4.60
CA ALA A 115 -23.11 -20.50 3.76
C ALA A 115 -22.20 -20.68 2.52
N PRO A 116 -21.96 -21.92 2.05
CA PRO A 116 -21.10 -22.13 0.88
C PRO A 116 -21.72 -21.41 -0.32
N ALA A 117 -20.96 -20.47 -0.89
CA ALA A 117 -21.25 -19.97 -2.22
C ALA A 117 -21.18 -21.15 -3.20
N PRO A 118 -22.12 -21.28 -4.15
CA PRO A 118 -22.08 -22.37 -5.12
C PRO A 118 -20.78 -22.29 -5.92
N GLU A 119 -20.09 -23.43 -5.99
CA GLU A 119 -18.89 -23.59 -6.81
C GLU A 119 -19.17 -23.16 -8.26
N PRO A 120 -18.25 -22.44 -8.91
CA PRO A 120 -18.36 -22.22 -10.34
C PRO A 120 -18.22 -23.57 -11.05
N VAL A 121 -19.31 -23.98 -11.71
CA VAL A 121 -19.35 -25.16 -12.59
C VAL A 121 -18.22 -25.04 -13.60
N LYS A 122 -17.20 -25.90 -13.49
CA LYS A 122 -16.23 -26.11 -14.56
C LYS A 122 -17.01 -26.51 -15.82
N PRO A 123 -16.85 -25.85 -16.97
CA PRO A 123 -17.36 -26.40 -18.20
C PRO A 123 -16.64 -27.74 -18.45
N GLU A 124 -17.43 -28.80 -18.58
CA GLU A 124 -16.97 -30.13 -18.96
C GLU A 124 -16.12 -30.01 -20.23
N GLY A 125 -14.83 -30.30 -20.08
CA GLY A 125 -13.95 -30.54 -21.21
C GLY A 125 -14.45 -31.76 -21.99
N PRO A 126 -14.24 -31.81 -23.32
CA PRO A 126 -14.72 -32.90 -24.15
C PRO A 126 -14.15 -34.25 -23.67
N GLY A 127 -15.05 -35.22 -23.50
CA GLY A 127 -14.75 -36.54 -22.95
C GLY A 127 -13.70 -37.34 -23.72
N ALA A 128 -13.26 -38.43 -23.08
CA ALA A 128 -12.13 -39.31 -23.42
C ALA A 128 -12.22 -40.09 -24.76
N ALA A 129 -12.89 -39.54 -25.78
CA ALA A 129 -13.05 -40.14 -27.11
C ALA A 129 -12.27 -39.43 -28.23
N GLN A 130 -11.44 -38.41 -27.92
CA GLN A 130 -10.64 -37.70 -28.93
C GLN A 130 -9.13 -38.05 -28.90
N SER A 131 -8.74 -39.06 -28.13
CA SER A 131 -7.40 -39.66 -28.19
C SER A 131 -7.38 -40.83 -29.20
N SER A 132 -7.50 -40.53 -30.49
CA SER A 132 -7.04 -41.45 -31.53
C SER A 132 -6.79 -40.72 -32.84
N GLY A 133 -5.64 -41.02 -33.41
CA GLY A 133 -4.97 -40.16 -34.37
C GLY A 133 -5.70 -39.97 -35.71
N ARG A 134 -5.43 -38.81 -36.29
CA ARG A 134 -4.97 -38.69 -37.68
C ARG A 134 -4.36 -37.31 -37.86
N LEU A 135 -3.10 -37.34 -38.26
CA LEU A 135 -2.36 -36.24 -38.86
C LEU A 135 -3.20 -35.67 -40.00
N TRP A 136 -3.62 -34.40 -39.91
CA TRP A 136 -4.24 -33.68 -41.01
C TRP A 136 -3.59 -32.30 -41.11
N ILE A 137 -2.93 -32.05 -42.24
CA ILE A 137 -2.37 -30.75 -42.62
C ILE A 137 -3.06 -30.35 -43.93
N PRO A 138 -3.70 -29.18 -44.01
CA PRO A 138 -4.12 -28.61 -45.28
C PRO A 138 -3.58 -27.20 -45.47
N GLY A 139 -3.00 -26.98 -46.65
CA GLY A 139 -2.50 -25.69 -47.09
C GLY A 139 -1.33 -25.78 -48.06
N GLN A 140 -1.43 -26.67 -49.06
CA GLN A 140 -0.95 -26.47 -50.43
C GLN A 140 -2.22 -26.42 -51.29
#